data_AF-A0A9P0GX70-F1
#
_entry.id   AF-A0A9P0GX70-F1
#
_cell.length_a   1.000
_cell.length_b   1.000
_cell.length_c   1.000
_cell.angle_alpha   90.00
_cell.angle_beta   90.00
_cell.angle_gamma   90.00
#
_symmetry.space_group_name_H-M   'P 1'
#
loop_
_entity.id
_entity.type
_entity.pdbx_description
1 polymer ?
#
loop_
_entity_poly.entity_id
_entity_poly.type
_entity_poly.pdbx_seq_one_letter_code
_entity_poly.pdbx_strand_id
1 'polypeptide(L)'
;MRISLIGSYLNENAEEALHGDHIWQYIKDQFLNGQYRLNEYTNPNPKDFYEIIDKCIETLLTDDLKELYKDLAIFEQDVNIPSEVLQILWNKTSNEVRNIMSTLAGKSLVVRFFHTDLNIYIYGIHDIYLSYLKEVTKENRKILHRKLLTGYDKITNSDYTKLPDDNYTLQFIGYHMFHGEEFEKFKEFLNLNFLELKIKAVGTEDVLRDMDKYRNYITRKENHVEEKLRQYKDFIKRCGGHLYSYMQTNIVQYALKENKDSYVFKDAMNIAKTSPHLYFQLQKSCEELDLIQNIPIKDDIHSACYVDSPNRILIGTVKGNIKLFYERSVTEISNFVGHAGAITNLIISPDKRYFLSISIDSTIKLWKFAPDSSRNSRDFSNGFEKGLIEAVVSPKNKQPHWLDIHTADRGQIKPSKTFKAEDGDDALISAAFHTEFPDVFRIATSSRKGKVFIWDLLAEKPVLLYSTAPRGIPVPSLLYSNVEGPVRAARTAFIRDYVIHVIQIYMPTTDAPDEDIDEIYNNIENILKKIPQKEPVYIIGDFNAKVGKTDNEPHLRGIVGSFGLGIRNNRGERLLPFVSENNLVITNTLYKTPPKKALNMD
;
A
#
# COMPACT_ATOMS: atom_id res chain seq x y z
N MET A 1 30.89 -7.79 -7.48
CA MET A 1 31.58 -8.99 -6.93
C MET A 1 30.60 -10.11 -6.56
N ARG A 2 29.56 -9.88 -5.74
CA ARG A 2 28.53 -10.90 -5.42
C ARG A 2 27.80 -11.48 -6.64
N ILE A 3 27.50 -10.63 -7.63
CA ILE A 3 26.95 -11.05 -8.93
C ILE A 3 27.92 -11.95 -9.71
N SER A 4 29.23 -11.75 -9.54
CA SER A 4 30.27 -12.56 -10.18
C SER A 4 30.38 -13.96 -9.56
N LEU A 5 30.18 -14.07 -8.23
CA LEU A 5 30.15 -15.35 -7.51
C LEU A 5 28.92 -16.18 -7.90
N ILE A 6 27.75 -15.56 -7.96
CA ILE A 6 26.53 -16.20 -8.48
C ILE A 6 26.76 -16.62 -9.94
N GLY A 7 27.36 -15.75 -10.75
CA GLY A 7 27.71 -16.07 -12.13
C GLY A 7 28.63 -17.28 -12.26
N SER A 8 29.67 -17.39 -11.42
CA SER A 8 30.58 -18.54 -11.41
C SER A 8 29.87 -19.83 -10.96
N TYR A 9 29.09 -19.76 -9.89
CA TYR A 9 28.35 -20.91 -9.35
C TYR A 9 27.29 -21.43 -10.33
N LEU A 10 26.54 -20.52 -10.97
CA LEU A 10 25.57 -20.86 -12.00
C LEU A 10 26.23 -21.38 -13.27
N ASN A 11 27.44 -20.91 -13.59
CA ASN A 11 28.18 -21.39 -14.75
C ASN A 11 28.69 -22.83 -14.53
N GLU A 12 29.11 -23.17 -13.31
CA GLU A 12 29.53 -24.54 -12.95
C GLU A 12 28.34 -25.51 -12.85
N ASN A 13 27.14 -25.02 -12.49
CA ASN A 13 25.93 -25.84 -12.32
C ASN A 13 24.84 -25.49 -13.34
N ALA A 14 25.24 -25.16 -14.58
CA ALA A 14 24.35 -24.59 -15.59
C ALA A 14 23.21 -25.54 -16.02
N GLU A 15 23.48 -26.85 -16.12
CA GLU A 15 22.47 -27.84 -16.53
C GLU A 15 21.40 -28.05 -15.44
N GLU A 16 21.80 -28.08 -14.17
CA GLU A 16 20.87 -28.18 -13.05
C GLU A 16 20.09 -26.87 -12.85
N ALA A 17 20.69 -25.71 -13.11
CA ALA A 17 20.01 -24.41 -13.02
C ALA A 17 18.94 -24.19 -14.12
N LEU A 18 19.08 -24.89 -15.27
CA LEU A 18 18.12 -24.89 -16.38
C LEU A 18 16.94 -25.85 -16.15
N HIS A 19 17.09 -26.85 -15.28
CA HIS A 19 16.11 -27.95 -15.13
C HIS A 19 15.57 -28.13 -13.70
N GLY A 20 16.14 -27.46 -12.70
CA GLY A 20 15.74 -27.61 -11.30
C GLY A 20 15.64 -26.29 -10.52
N ASP A 21 14.50 -26.08 -9.85
CA ASP A 21 14.28 -24.95 -8.93
C ASP A 21 15.12 -25.03 -7.64
N HIS A 22 15.70 -26.21 -7.35
CA HIS A 22 16.44 -26.46 -6.11
C HIS A 22 17.72 -25.64 -5.99
N ILE A 23 18.45 -25.38 -7.07
CA ILE A 23 19.63 -24.50 -7.05
C ILE A 23 19.22 -23.06 -6.77
N TRP A 24 18.13 -22.61 -7.38
CA TRP A 24 17.60 -21.26 -7.15
C TRP A 24 17.13 -21.09 -5.71
N GLN A 25 16.47 -22.10 -5.13
CA GLN A 25 16.12 -22.13 -3.71
C GLN A 25 17.37 -22.16 -2.81
N TYR A 26 18.37 -22.97 -3.13
CA TYR A 26 19.62 -23.04 -2.36
C TYR A 26 20.39 -21.72 -2.36
N ILE A 27 20.56 -21.09 -3.53
CA ILE A 27 21.16 -19.76 -3.65
C ILE A 27 20.33 -18.75 -2.84
N LYS A 28 19.00 -18.77 -2.98
CA LYS A 28 18.10 -17.89 -2.23
C LYS A 28 18.25 -18.07 -0.72
N ASP A 29 18.32 -19.31 -0.22
CA ASP A 29 18.47 -19.64 1.20
C ASP A 29 19.84 -19.24 1.76
N GLN A 30 20.93 -19.42 1.00
CA GLN A 30 22.26 -18.94 1.38
C GLN A 30 22.28 -17.39 1.49
N PHE A 31 21.59 -16.70 0.58
CA PHE A 31 21.44 -15.25 0.64
C PHE A 31 20.55 -14.79 1.80
N LEU A 32 19.46 -15.51 2.09
CA LEU A 32 18.53 -15.22 3.18
C LEU A 32 19.19 -15.42 4.56
N ASN A 33 20.06 -16.43 4.69
CA ASN A 33 20.73 -16.78 5.94
C ASN A 33 22.04 -16.00 6.18
N GLY A 34 22.49 -15.18 5.22
CA GLY A 34 23.73 -14.40 5.32
C GLY A 34 25.01 -15.23 5.41
N GLN A 35 24.91 -16.55 5.18
CA GLN A 35 26.05 -17.46 5.07
C GLN A 35 26.28 -17.70 3.58
N TYR A 36 27.33 -17.10 3.02
CA TYR A 36 27.63 -17.19 1.59
C TYR A 36 28.64 -18.31 1.34
N ARG A 37 28.19 -19.57 1.39
CA ARG A 37 29.05 -20.74 1.09
C ARG A 37 28.76 -21.30 -0.31
N LEU A 38 28.75 -20.43 -1.32
CA LEU A 38 28.66 -20.86 -2.71
C LEU A 38 30.08 -21.03 -3.24
N ASN A 39 30.52 -22.28 -3.37
CA ASN A 39 31.85 -22.78 -3.75
C ASN A 39 32.97 -22.70 -2.70
N GLU A 40 33.41 -23.87 -2.24
CA GLU A 40 34.56 -24.05 -1.32
C GLU A 40 35.91 -23.68 -1.96
N TYR A 41 36.00 -23.53 -3.29
CA TYR A 41 37.28 -23.32 -3.99
C TYR A 41 37.59 -21.89 -4.41
N THR A 42 36.69 -20.92 -4.20
CA THR A 42 36.96 -19.48 -4.42
C THR A 42 36.47 -18.61 -3.27
N ASN A 43 36.41 -19.17 -2.06
CA ASN A 43 36.32 -18.37 -0.85
C ASN A 43 37.72 -17.84 -0.51
N PRO A 44 37.96 -16.52 -0.49
CA PRO A 44 38.49 -15.98 0.74
C PRO A 44 37.46 -16.31 1.82
N ASN A 45 37.83 -16.95 2.93
CA ASN A 45 36.97 -16.98 4.11
C ASN A 45 36.40 -15.57 4.37
N PRO A 46 35.22 -15.39 4.99
CA PRO A 46 34.81 -14.08 5.48
C PRO A 46 35.90 -13.44 6.37
N LYS A 47 36.70 -14.28 7.06
CA LYS A 47 37.95 -13.88 7.71
C LYS A 47 38.99 -13.30 6.73
N ASP A 48 39.27 -13.95 5.61
CA ASP A 48 40.21 -13.45 4.61
C ASP A 48 39.74 -12.13 3.97
N PHE A 49 38.42 -11.94 3.80
CA PHE A 49 37.88 -10.67 3.30
C PHE A 49 37.95 -9.55 4.36
N TYR A 50 37.66 -9.87 5.63
CA TYR A 50 37.92 -8.96 6.73
C TYR A 50 39.40 -8.67 6.89
N GLU A 51 40.29 -9.63 6.67
CA GLU A 51 41.75 -9.44 6.65
C GLU A 51 42.20 -8.53 5.49
N ILE A 52 41.56 -8.62 4.32
CA ILE A 52 41.82 -7.68 3.21
C ILE A 52 41.38 -6.27 3.60
N ILE A 53 40.19 -6.12 4.19
CA ILE A 53 39.70 -4.83 4.66
C ILE A 53 40.59 -4.30 5.80
N ASP A 54 40.97 -5.14 6.76
CA ASP A 54 41.91 -4.84 7.85
C ASP A 54 43.22 -4.30 7.27
N LYS A 55 43.85 -5.04 6.36
CA LYS A 55 45.09 -4.61 5.71
C LYS A 55 44.92 -3.29 4.97
N CYS A 56 43.80 -3.07 4.29
CA CYS A 56 43.49 -1.80 3.62
C CYS A 56 43.35 -0.65 4.62
N ILE A 57 42.62 -0.86 5.72
CA ILE A 57 42.42 0.15 6.77
C ILE A 57 43.74 0.45 7.49
N GLU A 58 44.56 -0.58 7.75
CA GLU A 58 45.87 -0.44 8.38
C GLU A 58 46.87 0.32 7.51
N THR A 59 46.89 0.08 6.20
CA THR A 59 47.78 0.81 5.27
C THR A 59 47.29 2.21 4.93
N LEU A 60 45.97 2.41 4.87
CA LEU A 60 45.42 3.67 4.38
C LEU A 60 45.22 4.72 5.48
N LEU A 61 45.08 4.35 6.75
CA LEU A 61 44.70 5.29 7.81
C LEU A 61 45.83 5.47 8.83
N THR A 62 45.99 6.69 9.32
CA THR A 62 46.77 6.98 10.54
C THR A 62 46.00 6.48 11.76
N ASP A 63 46.69 6.21 12.87
CA ASP A 63 46.04 5.64 14.06
C ASP A 63 44.90 6.51 14.61
N ASP A 64 45.04 7.84 14.57
CA ASP A 64 43.97 8.79 14.91
C ASP A 64 42.74 8.66 13.99
N LEU A 65 42.95 8.47 12.69
CA LEU A 65 41.84 8.31 11.73
C LEU A 65 41.18 6.93 11.85
N LYS A 66 41.92 5.90 12.26
CA LYS A 66 41.36 4.56 12.51
C LYS A 66 40.36 4.60 13.67
N GLU A 67 40.66 5.31 14.75
CA GLU A 67 39.72 5.47 15.87
C GLU A 67 38.46 6.21 15.44
N LEU A 68 38.60 7.32 14.71
CA LEU A 68 37.46 8.08 14.19
C LEU A 68 36.63 7.27 13.18
N TYR A 69 37.26 6.41 12.39
CA TYR A 69 36.55 5.52 11.46
C TYR A 69 35.77 4.41 12.21
N LYS A 70 36.33 3.88 13.30
CA LYS A 70 35.62 2.93 14.20
C LYS A 70 34.39 3.55 14.85
N ASP A 71 34.41 4.85 15.16
CA ASP A 71 33.24 5.56 15.71
C ASP A 71 32.03 5.51 14.77
N LEU A 72 32.24 5.37 13.45
CA LEU A 72 31.16 5.26 12.46
C LEU A 72 30.40 3.92 12.51
N ALA A 73 30.86 2.94 13.29
CA ALA A 73 30.18 1.65 13.45
C ALA A 73 28.80 1.76 14.10
N ILE A 74 28.50 2.89 14.76
CA ILE A 74 27.22 3.12 15.47
C ILE A 74 26.04 3.38 14.54
N PHE A 75 26.27 3.65 13.25
CA PHE A 75 25.22 3.96 12.30
C PHE A 75 24.56 2.68 11.75
N GLU A 76 23.29 2.76 11.36
CA GLU A 76 22.56 1.65 10.74
C GLU A 76 22.90 1.54 9.24
N GLN A 77 22.66 0.37 8.63
CA GLN A 77 22.85 0.18 7.18
C GLN A 77 21.89 1.08 6.41
N ASP A 78 22.32 1.53 5.22
CA ASP A 78 21.58 2.46 4.35
C ASP A 78 21.18 3.81 4.99
N VAL A 79 21.82 4.22 6.09
CA VAL A 79 21.57 5.53 6.71
C VAL A 79 22.62 6.55 6.28
N ASN A 80 22.16 7.73 5.87
CA ASN A 80 23.06 8.83 5.58
C ASN A 80 23.29 9.68 6.81
N ILE A 81 24.55 10.10 6.97
CA ILE A 81 25.05 10.76 8.16
C ILE A 81 25.30 12.24 7.82
N PRO A 82 24.54 13.17 8.42
CA PRO A 82 24.77 14.61 8.30
C PRO A 82 26.11 15.03 8.93
N SER A 83 26.68 16.12 8.42
CA SER A 83 27.93 16.67 8.96
C SER A 83 27.78 17.16 10.40
N GLU A 84 26.58 17.57 10.80
CA GLU A 84 26.19 18.06 12.12
C GLU A 84 26.33 16.95 13.17
N VAL A 85 25.82 15.75 12.87
CA VAL A 85 25.88 14.59 13.78
C VAL A 85 27.33 14.20 14.08
N LEU A 86 28.21 14.29 13.07
CA LEU A 86 29.63 13.97 13.21
C LEU A 86 30.40 15.03 14.01
N GLN A 87 30.01 16.30 13.88
CA GLN A 87 30.55 17.37 14.74
C GLN A 87 30.28 17.07 16.22
N ILE A 88 29.09 16.55 16.52
CA ILE A 88 28.66 16.18 17.87
C ILE A 88 29.40 14.92 18.34
N LEU A 89 29.48 13.89 17.49
CA LEU A 89 30.13 12.61 17.81
C LEU A 89 31.62 12.79 18.14
N TRP A 90 32.32 13.61 17.35
CA TRP A 90 33.77 13.81 17.48
C TRP A 90 34.14 15.06 18.29
N ASN A 91 33.18 15.89 18.67
CA ASN A 91 33.39 17.18 19.32
C ASN A 91 34.40 18.05 18.53
N LYS A 92 34.19 18.16 17.22
CA LYS A 92 35.04 18.86 16.25
C LYS A 92 34.25 19.89 15.45
N THR A 93 34.95 20.86 14.88
CA THR A 93 34.33 21.90 14.04
C THR A 93 33.91 21.33 12.67
N SER A 94 32.92 21.95 12.02
CA SER A 94 32.44 21.56 10.68
C SER A 94 33.57 21.42 9.65
N ASN A 95 34.58 22.30 9.69
CA ASN A 95 35.71 22.26 8.76
C ASN A 95 36.64 21.06 9.01
N GLU A 96 36.91 20.72 10.27
CA GLU A 96 37.71 19.54 10.61
C GLU A 96 36.99 18.25 10.18
N VAL A 97 35.69 18.14 10.47
CA VAL A 97 34.86 17.01 10.02
C VAL A 97 34.87 16.88 8.51
N ARG A 98 34.75 18.00 7.78
CA ARG A 98 34.81 18.02 6.31
C ARG A 98 36.17 17.53 5.80
N ASN A 99 37.27 17.94 6.42
CA ASN A 99 38.61 17.50 6.03
C ASN A 99 38.82 16.00 6.28
N ILE A 100 38.40 15.50 7.45
CA ILE A 100 38.45 14.08 7.80
C ILE A 100 37.64 13.26 6.79
N MET A 101 36.40 13.64 6.56
CA MET A 101 35.54 12.91 5.63
C MET A 101 35.95 13.04 4.17
N SER A 102 36.56 14.17 3.76
CA SER A 102 37.14 14.31 2.43
C SER A 102 38.33 13.35 2.24
N THR A 103 39.11 13.12 3.30
CA THR A 103 40.22 12.16 3.28
C THR A 103 39.72 10.73 3.20
N LEU A 104 38.68 10.38 3.96
CA LEU A 104 38.04 9.06 3.91
C LEU A 104 37.36 8.80 2.55
N ALA A 105 36.71 9.82 1.98
CA ALA A 105 36.10 9.74 0.66
C ALA A 105 37.14 9.59 -0.47
N GLY A 106 38.27 10.29 -0.37
CA GLY A 106 39.40 10.14 -1.30
C GLY A 106 40.03 8.74 -1.26
N LYS A 107 39.84 8.00 -0.16
CA LYS A 107 40.28 6.60 0.02
C LYS A 107 39.18 5.58 -0.31
N SER A 108 38.03 6.03 -0.85
CA SER A 108 36.88 5.19 -1.21
C SER A 108 36.26 4.39 -0.06
N LEU A 109 36.49 4.77 1.20
CA LEU A 109 35.89 4.14 2.38
C LEU A 109 34.50 4.69 2.70
N VAL A 110 34.26 5.96 2.34
CA VAL A 110 33.00 6.68 2.58
C VAL A 110 32.58 7.35 1.27
N VAL A 111 31.28 7.39 1.01
CA VAL A 111 30.72 8.14 -0.12
C VAL A 111 30.25 9.50 0.39
N ARG A 112 30.63 10.57 -0.30
CA ARG A 112 30.25 11.94 0.03
C ARG A 112 29.32 12.51 -1.04
N PHE A 113 28.22 13.11 -0.61
CA PHE A 113 27.29 13.85 -1.46
C PHE A 113 27.03 15.24 -0.88
N PHE A 114 26.73 16.20 -1.75
CA PHE A 114 26.34 17.54 -1.35
C PHE A 114 24.85 17.71 -1.60
N HIS A 115 24.09 18.06 -0.56
CA HIS A 115 22.66 18.29 -0.66
C HIS A 115 22.39 19.76 -0.97
N THR A 116 21.76 20.04 -2.11
CA THR A 116 21.50 21.42 -2.57
C THR A 116 20.55 22.17 -1.65
N ASP A 117 19.46 21.54 -1.21
CA ASP A 117 18.42 22.25 -0.46
C ASP A 117 18.80 22.56 0.99
N LEU A 118 19.54 21.64 1.63
CA LEU A 118 20.02 21.81 3.00
C LEU A 118 21.40 22.50 3.06
N ASN A 119 22.07 22.68 1.92
CA ASN A 119 23.41 23.30 1.81
C ASN A 119 24.49 22.61 2.70
N ILE A 120 24.37 21.29 2.89
CA ILE A 120 25.26 20.48 3.75
C ILE A 120 25.86 19.29 3.00
N TYR A 121 27.01 18.83 3.47
CA TYR A 121 27.59 17.57 3.03
C TYR A 121 27.02 16.42 3.85
N ILE A 122 26.67 15.34 3.16
CA ILE A 122 26.12 14.12 3.72
C ILE A 122 27.06 12.97 3.36
N TYR A 123 27.21 12.02 4.28
CA TYR A 123 28.12 10.89 4.17
C TYR A 123 27.37 9.57 4.26
N GLY A 124 27.71 8.63 3.39
CA GLY A 124 27.18 7.26 3.39
C GLY A 124 28.31 6.24 3.46
N ILE A 125 28.08 5.13 4.16
CA ILE A 125 29.05 4.06 4.30
C ILE A 125 28.46 2.83 3.62
N HIS A 126 29.27 2.14 2.81
CA HIS A 126 28.84 0.93 2.16
C HIS A 126 28.62 -0.20 3.18
N ASP A 127 27.54 -0.98 3.04
CA ASP A 127 27.11 -1.98 4.03
C ASP A 127 28.19 -2.98 4.42
N ILE A 128 29.06 -3.32 3.47
CA ILE A 128 30.20 -4.23 3.64
C ILE A 128 31.24 -3.65 4.63
N TYR A 129 31.57 -2.37 4.51
CA TYR A 129 32.49 -1.73 5.46
C TYR A 129 31.81 -1.56 6.83
N LEU A 130 30.52 -1.25 6.84
CA LEU A 130 29.76 -1.11 8.08
C LEU A 130 29.60 -2.44 8.83
N SER A 131 29.40 -3.56 8.12
CA SER A 131 29.32 -4.89 8.74
C SER A 131 30.65 -5.29 9.38
N TYR A 132 31.76 -5.07 8.67
CA TYR A 132 33.10 -5.26 9.21
C TYR A 132 33.34 -4.39 10.46
N LEU A 133 33.03 -3.10 10.40
CA LEU A 133 33.21 -2.18 11.52
C LEU A 133 32.40 -2.62 12.74
N LYS A 134 31.14 -3.04 12.55
CA LYS A 134 30.27 -3.56 13.62
C LYS A 134 30.82 -4.81 14.28
N GLU A 135 31.52 -5.65 13.53
CA GLU A 135 32.15 -6.86 14.04
C GLU A 135 33.39 -6.54 14.87
N VAL A 136 34.25 -5.65 14.37
CA VAL A 136 35.45 -5.18 15.08
C VAL A 136 35.10 -4.42 16.36
N THR A 137 34.05 -3.61 16.37
CA THR A 137 33.69 -2.78 17.52
C THR A 137 32.66 -3.43 18.43
N LYS A 138 32.38 -4.73 18.31
CA LYS A 138 31.25 -5.38 19.01
C LYS A 138 31.24 -5.15 20.53
N GLU A 139 32.42 -5.19 21.16
CA GLU A 139 32.58 -4.97 22.61
C GLU A 139 32.49 -3.49 23.00
N ASN A 140 33.06 -2.60 22.17
CA ASN A 140 33.10 -1.15 22.45
C ASN A 140 31.85 -0.39 21.99
N ARG A 141 30.96 -1.02 21.22
CA ARG A 141 29.80 -0.37 20.60
C ARG A 141 28.90 0.33 21.60
N LYS A 142 28.68 -0.25 22.78
CA LYS A 142 27.89 0.36 23.86
C LYS A 142 28.46 1.72 24.29
N ILE A 143 29.78 1.80 24.44
CA ILE A 143 30.49 3.03 24.81
C ILE A 143 30.35 4.08 23.70
N LEU A 144 30.42 3.67 22.44
CA LEU A 144 30.27 4.56 21.29
C LEU A 144 28.84 5.16 21.20
N HIS A 145 27.79 4.37 21.44
CA HIS A 145 26.42 4.92 21.50
C HIS A 145 26.26 5.92 22.65
N ARG A 146 26.87 5.65 23.82
CA ARG A 146 26.88 6.59 24.95
C ARG A 146 27.66 7.87 24.65
N LYS A 147 28.77 7.78 23.91
CA LYS A 147 29.55 8.94 23.46
C LYS A 147 28.69 9.89 22.63
N LEU A 148 27.91 9.35 21.69
CA LEU A 148 26.97 10.18 20.91
C LEU A 148 25.89 10.81 21.79
N LEU A 149 25.26 10.02 22.67
CA LEU A 149 24.20 10.52 23.57
C LEU A 149 24.69 11.61 24.52
N THR A 150 25.90 11.47 25.07
CA THR A 150 26.51 12.49 25.93
C THR A 150 26.87 13.77 25.15
N GLY A 151 27.21 13.64 23.86
CA GLY A 151 27.34 14.79 22.96
C GLY A 151 26.04 15.58 22.83
N TYR A 152 24.91 14.90 22.64
CA TYR A 152 23.60 15.54 22.62
C TYR A 152 23.20 16.11 23.98
N ASP A 153 23.43 15.39 25.07
CA ASP A 153 23.12 15.86 26.44
C ASP A 153 23.82 17.21 26.75
N LYS A 154 25.04 17.41 26.25
CA LYS A 154 25.77 18.69 26.39
C LYS A 154 25.10 19.85 25.64
N ILE A 155 24.53 19.58 24.47
CA ILE A 155 23.88 20.60 23.63
C ILE A 155 22.51 20.94 24.17
N THR A 156 21.76 19.92 24.59
CA THR A 156 20.39 20.06 25.08
C THR A 156 20.31 20.41 26.57
N ASN A 157 21.43 20.38 27.29
CA ASN A 157 21.46 20.46 28.75
C ASN A 157 20.54 19.40 29.40
N SER A 158 20.55 18.19 28.83
CA SER A 158 19.67 17.06 29.17
C SER A 158 18.17 17.27 28.92
N ASP A 159 17.78 18.35 28.24
CA ASP A 159 16.38 18.60 27.85
C ASP A 159 16.13 18.18 26.39
N TYR A 160 15.62 16.96 26.22
CA TYR A 160 15.37 16.36 24.91
C TYR A 160 14.31 17.12 24.08
N THR A 161 13.60 18.08 24.68
CA THR A 161 12.71 19.00 23.94
C THR A 161 13.46 20.09 23.17
N LYS A 162 14.79 20.15 23.26
CA LYS A 162 15.63 21.12 22.52
C LYS A 162 16.59 20.45 21.56
N LEU A 163 16.29 19.21 21.15
CA LEU A 163 17.12 18.51 20.19
C LEU A 163 17.18 19.28 18.86
N PRO A 164 18.37 19.41 18.25
CA PRO A 164 18.50 20.02 16.94
C PRO A 164 17.80 19.17 15.89
N ASP A 165 17.14 19.82 14.94
CA ASP A 165 16.63 19.16 13.75
C ASP A 165 17.76 18.98 12.72
N ASP A 166 18.61 18.01 12.99
CA ASP A 166 19.74 17.63 12.14
C ASP A 166 19.38 16.54 11.12
N ASN A 167 18.08 16.25 10.91
CA ASN A 167 17.57 15.23 9.98
C ASN A 167 18.11 13.80 10.24
N TYR A 168 18.58 13.52 11.46
CA TYR A 168 19.05 12.20 11.87
C TYR A 168 18.60 11.87 13.30
N THR A 169 18.83 12.78 14.24
CA THR A 169 18.70 12.50 15.68
C THR A 169 17.29 12.14 16.06
N LEU A 170 16.30 12.94 15.65
CA LEU A 170 14.91 12.66 15.97
C LEU A 170 14.43 11.30 15.41
N GLN A 171 15.04 10.80 14.33
CA GLN A 171 14.73 9.52 13.69
C GLN A 171 15.38 8.32 14.39
N PHE A 172 16.65 8.47 14.82
CA PHE A 172 17.48 7.37 15.33
C PHE A 172 17.79 7.47 16.82
N ILE A 173 17.31 8.47 17.55
CA ILE A 173 17.61 8.64 18.97
C ILE A 173 17.22 7.40 19.80
N GLY A 174 16.06 6.80 19.51
CA GLY A 174 15.62 5.57 20.17
C GLY A 174 16.56 4.38 19.91
N TYR A 175 17.15 4.31 18.71
CA TYR A 175 18.14 3.30 18.35
C TYR A 175 19.43 3.44 19.18
N HIS A 176 19.95 4.66 19.30
CA HIS A 176 21.14 4.91 20.12
C HIS A 176 20.87 4.73 21.62
N MET A 177 19.71 5.14 22.13
CA MET A 177 19.31 4.90 23.53
C MET A 177 19.24 3.40 23.86
N PHE A 178 18.70 2.60 22.95
CA PHE A 178 18.60 1.15 23.11
C PHE A 178 19.98 0.47 23.15
N HIS A 179 20.84 0.74 22.16
CA HIS A 179 22.17 0.13 22.10
C HIS A 179 23.17 0.71 23.11
N GLY A 180 22.92 1.91 23.64
CA GLY A 180 23.63 2.49 24.77
C GLY A 180 23.17 1.99 26.14
N GLU A 181 22.09 1.21 26.20
CA GLU A 181 21.41 0.75 27.43
C GLU A 181 20.99 1.90 28.36
N GLU A 182 20.64 3.05 27.80
CA GLU A 182 20.16 4.23 28.54
C GLU A 182 18.63 4.17 28.70
N PHE A 183 18.12 3.10 29.32
CA PHE A 183 16.69 2.81 29.38
C PHE A 183 15.87 3.87 30.14
N GLU A 184 16.52 4.65 31.01
CA GLU A 184 15.88 5.74 31.74
C GLU A 184 15.32 6.83 30.82
N LYS A 185 15.99 7.07 29.69
CA LYS A 185 15.66 8.14 28.75
C LYS A 185 14.41 7.85 27.91
N PHE A 186 13.93 6.61 27.87
CA PHE A 186 12.68 6.27 27.14
C PHE A 186 11.42 6.90 27.74
N LYS A 187 11.50 7.44 28.97
CA LYS A 187 10.41 8.24 29.56
C LYS A 187 10.03 9.46 28.70
N GLU A 188 10.97 9.98 27.90
CA GLU A 188 10.70 11.11 27.00
C GLU A 188 9.67 10.77 25.91
N PHE A 189 9.46 9.49 25.56
CA PHE A 189 8.39 9.08 24.64
C PHE A 189 6.97 9.29 25.21
N LEU A 190 6.85 9.63 26.51
CA LEU A 190 5.59 10.03 27.15
C LEU A 190 5.49 11.55 27.37
N ASN A 191 6.47 12.32 26.87
CA ASN A 191 6.49 13.77 26.94
C ASN A 191 5.89 14.36 25.66
N LEU A 192 4.81 15.14 25.80
CA LEU A 192 4.08 15.72 24.66
C LEU A 192 4.98 16.64 23.80
N ASN A 193 5.84 17.46 24.43
CA ASN A 193 6.70 18.39 23.68
C ASN A 193 7.77 17.65 22.86
N PHE A 194 8.32 16.55 23.40
CA PHE A 194 9.25 15.69 22.65
C PHE A 194 8.54 15.00 21.48
N LEU A 195 7.32 14.50 21.70
CA LEU A 195 6.50 13.89 20.65
C LEU A 195 6.15 14.90 19.55
N GLU A 196 5.87 16.16 19.88
CA GLU A 196 5.61 17.20 18.89
C GLU A 196 6.80 17.40 17.95
N LEU A 197 8.02 17.53 18.50
CA LEU A 197 9.24 17.69 17.71
C LEU A 197 9.48 16.48 16.82
N LYS A 198 9.31 15.28 17.38
CA LYS A 198 9.54 14.04 16.64
C LYS A 198 8.51 13.83 15.52
N ILE A 199 7.22 14.12 15.78
CA ILE A 199 6.16 14.04 14.76
C ILE A 199 6.43 15.05 13.65
N LYS A 200 6.84 16.28 13.97
CA LYS A 200 7.15 17.31 12.96
C LYS A 200 8.34 16.94 12.08
N ALA A 201 9.36 16.29 12.63
CA ALA A 201 10.55 15.89 11.87
C ALA A 201 10.36 14.62 11.02
N VAL A 202 9.71 13.58 11.57
CA VAL A 202 9.70 12.23 10.97
C VAL A 202 8.31 11.81 10.49
N GLY A 203 7.26 12.37 11.07
CA GLY A 203 5.88 11.98 10.83
C GLY A 203 5.34 10.96 11.83
N THR A 204 4.03 10.76 11.78
CA THR A 204 3.25 10.00 12.78
C THR A 204 3.60 8.51 12.83
N GLU A 205 3.79 7.87 11.67
CA GLU A 205 3.94 6.42 11.56
C GLU A 205 5.24 5.93 12.21
N ASP A 206 6.35 6.63 12.00
CA ASP A 206 7.63 6.25 12.59
C ASP A 206 7.64 6.44 14.11
N VAL A 207 6.94 7.45 14.64
CA VAL A 207 6.75 7.62 16.08
C VAL A 207 5.96 6.45 16.66
N LEU A 208 4.86 6.06 16.03
CA LEU A 208 4.05 4.92 16.47
C LEU A 208 4.86 3.61 16.44
N ARG A 209 5.67 3.39 15.40
CA ARG A 209 6.54 2.21 15.29
C ARG A 209 7.61 2.18 16.37
N ASP A 210 8.26 3.31 16.63
CA ASP A 210 9.26 3.38 17.70
C ASP A 210 8.61 3.13 19.07
N MET A 211 7.40 3.65 19.31
CA MET A 211 6.65 3.38 20.55
C MET A 211 6.30 1.89 20.72
N ASP A 212 5.99 1.18 19.64
CA ASP A 212 5.76 -0.27 19.70
C ASP A 212 7.07 -1.07 19.88
N LYS A 213 8.12 -0.71 19.13
CA LYS A 213 9.44 -1.36 19.24
C LYS A 213 10.02 -1.25 20.65
N TYR A 214 9.84 -0.10 21.28
CA TYR A 214 10.39 0.20 22.60
C TYR A 214 9.38 0.08 23.75
N ARG A 215 8.17 -0.45 23.50
CA ARG A 215 7.08 -0.60 24.48
C ARG A 215 7.56 -1.11 25.84
N ASN A 216 8.28 -2.23 25.84
CA ASN A 216 8.77 -2.88 27.07
C ASN A 216 9.69 -1.98 27.91
N TYR A 217 10.45 -1.08 27.27
CA TYR A 217 11.38 -0.16 27.93
C TYR A 217 10.69 1.12 28.38
N ILE A 218 9.69 1.58 27.63
CA ILE A 218 8.88 2.74 27.99
C ILE A 218 8.02 2.43 29.21
N THR A 219 7.36 1.26 29.23
CA THR A 219 6.39 0.93 30.28
C THR A 219 7.02 0.32 31.52
N ARG A 220 8.26 -0.16 31.43
CA ARG A 220 8.98 -0.85 32.53
C ARG A 220 8.18 -2.01 33.15
N LYS A 221 7.20 -2.54 32.41
CA LYS A 221 6.21 -3.52 32.87
C LYS A 221 5.25 -3.02 33.96
N GLU A 222 5.02 -1.71 34.03
CA GLU A 222 4.04 -1.11 34.93
C GLU A 222 2.69 -0.92 34.23
N ASN A 223 1.62 -1.53 34.76
CA ASN A 223 0.29 -1.53 34.12
C ASN A 223 -0.29 -0.12 33.87
N HIS A 224 -0.03 0.83 34.76
CA HIS A 224 -0.54 2.19 34.62
C HIS A 224 0.17 2.98 33.50
N VAL A 225 1.46 2.69 33.26
CA VAL A 225 2.22 3.29 32.16
C VAL A 225 1.84 2.66 30.82
N GLU A 226 1.49 1.37 30.83
CA GLU A 226 0.97 0.66 29.65
C GLU A 226 -0.36 1.26 29.17
N GLU A 227 -1.28 1.55 30.09
CA GLU A 227 -2.54 2.22 29.76
C GLU A 227 -2.32 3.66 29.27
N LYS A 228 -1.39 4.38 29.90
CA LYS A 228 -0.98 5.71 29.44
C LYS A 228 -0.41 5.66 28.01
N LEU A 229 0.47 4.70 27.72
CA LEU A 229 1.04 4.51 26.38
C LEU A 229 -0.04 4.24 25.34
N ARG A 230 -1.04 3.40 25.66
CA ARG A 230 -2.18 3.13 24.78
C ARG A 230 -2.94 4.41 24.44
N GLN A 231 -3.30 5.22 25.44
CA GLN A 231 -4.00 6.49 25.22
C GLN A 231 -3.18 7.48 24.39
N TYR A 232 -1.86 7.54 24.61
CA TYR A 232 -0.96 8.37 23.80
C TYR A 232 -0.92 7.91 22.34
N LYS A 233 -0.85 6.60 22.07
CA LYS A 233 -0.88 6.08 20.71
C LYS A 233 -2.18 6.43 19.99
N ASP A 234 -3.33 6.27 20.65
CA ASP A 234 -4.63 6.58 20.06
C ASP A 234 -4.80 8.09 19.81
N PHE A 235 -4.25 8.93 20.69
CA PHE A 235 -4.16 10.38 20.48
C PHE A 235 -3.28 10.74 19.28
N ILE A 236 -2.09 10.15 19.16
CA ILE A 236 -1.15 10.41 18.06
C ILE A 236 -1.74 9.96 16.72
N LYS A 237 -2.45 8.83 16.68
CA LYS A 237 -3.16 8.39 15.47
C LYS A 237 -4.18 9.41 14.98
N ARG A 238 -4.90 10.07 15.89
CA ARG A 238 -5.92 11.09 15.56
C ARG A 238 -5.31 12.44 15.18
N CYS A 239 -4.30 12.90 15.91
CA CYS A 239 -3.75 14.26 15.74
C CYS A 239 -2.52 14.33 14.84
N GLY A 240 -1.80 13.23 14.67
CA GLY A 240 -0.46 13.22 14.07
C GLY A 240 -0.42 13.73 12.63
N GLY A 241 -1.41 13.36 11.80
CA GLY A 241 -1.50 13.84 10.41
C GLY A 241 -1.63 15.38 10.31
N HIS A 242 -2.39 15.99 11.22
CA HIS A 242 -2.50 17.44 11.31
C HIS A 242 -1.21 18.10 11.83
N LEU A 243 -0.59 17.54 12.87
CA LEU A 243 0.66 18.06 13.43
C LEU A 243 1.81 18.06 12.42
N TYR A 244 1.89 17.01 11.60
CA TYR A 244 2.89 16.91 10.53
C TYR A 244 2.63 17.91 9.38
N SER A 245 1.36 18.08 9.01
CA SER A 245 0.98 18.97 7.89
C SER A 245 1.14 20.46 8.22
N TYR A 246 0.97 20.85 9.50
CA TYR A 246 0.93 22.25 9.92
C TYR A 246 1.96 22.56 11.01
N MET A 247 3.13 23.07 10.62
CA MET A 247 4.26 23.35 11.52
C MET A 247 3.96 24.31 12.69
N GLN A 248 2.97 25.20 12.54
CA GLN A 248 2.58 26.18 13.57
C GLN A 248 1.58 25.63 14.62
N THR A 249 1.18 24.37 14.51
CA THR A 249 0.27 23.75 15.48
C THR A 249 1.00 23.36 16.77
N ASN A 250 0.26 23.31 17.88
CA ASN A 250 0.77 22.98 19.21
C ASN A 250 0.04 21.73 19.75
N ILE A 251 0.80 20.68 20.10
CA ILE A 251 0.24 19.41 20.54
C ILE A 251 -0.57 19.52 21.83
N VAL A 252 -0.19 20.44 22.73
CA VAL A 252 -0.83 20.67 24.03
C VAL A 252 -2.27 21.16 23.81
N GLN A 253 -2.48 22.02 22.82
CA GLN A 253 -3.82 22.51 22.48
C GLN A 253 -4.73 21.42 21.91
N TYR A 254 -4.16 20.43 21.20
CA TYR A 254 -4.91 19.23 20.77
C TYR A 254 -5.20 18.30 21.94
N ALA A 255 -4.21 18.07 22.80
CA ALA A 255 -4.34 17.21 23.98
C ALA A 255 -5.37 17.74 25.00
N LEU A 256 -5.57 19.06 25.09
CA LEU A 256 -6.61 19.67 25.92
C LEU A 256 -8.05 19.46 25.41
N LYS A 257 -8.23 18.91 24.20
CA LYS A 257 -9.54 18.49 23.68
C LYS A 257 -9.90 17.06 24.08
N GLU A 258 -8.95 16.29 24.60
CA GLU A 258 -9.18 14.92 25.05
C GLU A 258 -10.10 14.84 26.27
N ASN A 259 -10.62 13.65 26.54
CA ASN A 259 -11.42 13.40 27.74
C ASN A 259 -10.61 13.76 29.01
N LYS A 260 -11.25 14.44 29.96
CA LYS A 260 -10.65 14.93 31.22
C LYS A 260 -10.01 13.81 32.06
N ASP A 261 -10.53 12.58 31.93
CA ASP A 261 -10.02 11.42 32.65
C ASP A 261 -8.75 10.83 32.03
N SER A 262 -8.46 11.15 30.76
CA SER A 262 -7.29 10.68 30.04
C SER A 262 -5.98 11.20 30.65
N TYR A 263 -4.94 10.34 30.64
CA TYR A 263 -3.59 10.73 31.01
C TYR A 263 -3.03 11.82 30.11
N VAL A 264 -3.40 11.81 28.81
CA VAL A 264 -2.97 12.82 27.82
C VAL A 264 -3.46 14.21 28.23
N PHE A 265 -4.73 14.31 28.65
CA PHE A 265 -5.32 15.57 29.11
C PHE A 265 -4.65 16.08 30.39
N LYS A 266 -4.40 15.19 31.36
CA LYS A 266 -3.76 15.55 32.65
C LYS A 266 -2.35 16.09 32.44
N ASP A 267 -1.57 15.46 31.57
CA ASP A 267 -0.21 15.91 31.25
C ASP A 267 -0.21 17.22 30.47
N ALA A 268 -1.11 17.37 29.50
CA ALA A 268 -1.29 18.63 28.77
C ALA A 268 -1.69 19.78 29.70
N MET A 269 -2.55 19.51 30.69
CA MET A 269 -2.96 20.49 31.68
C MET A 269 -1.80 20.92 32.59
N ASN A 270 -0.91 20.00 32.95
CA ASN A 270 0.29 20.32 33.73
C ASN A 270 1.26 21.21 32.94
N ILE A 271 1.46 20.93 31.65
CA ILE A 271 2.27 21.76 30.75
C ILE A 271 1.59 23.13 30.54
N ALA A 272 0.26 23.16 30.42
CA ALA A 272 -0.49 24.39 30.21
C ALA A 272 -0.37 25.35 31.40
N LYS A 273 -0.39 24.83 32.64
CA LYS A 273 -0.24 25.62 33.87
C LYS A 273 1.14 26.28 34.02
N THR A 274 2.19 25.63 33.53
CA THR A 274 3.56 26.13 33.66
C THR A 274 3.97 27.05 32.52
N SER A 275 3.25 27.02 31.40
CA SER A 275 3.60 27.83 30.24
C SER A 275 2.99 29.24 30.30
N PRO A 276 3.63 30.24 29.66
CA PRO A 276 3.08 31.59 29.52
C PRO A 276 2.00 31.71 28.44
N HIS A 277 1.69 30.63 27.70
CA HIS A 277 0.77 30.65 26.57
C HIS A 277 -0.69 30.49 27.02
N LEU A 278 -1.60 31.16 26.33
CA LEU A 278 -3.04 31.01 26.53
C LEU A 278 -3.55 29.79 25.76
N TYR A 279 -4.07 28.80 26.49
CA TYR A 279 -4.75 27.64 25.89
C TYR A 279 -6.25 27.73 26.08
N PHE A 280 -6.99 27.24 25.08
CA PHE A 280 -8.45 27.21 25.13
C PHE A 280 -8.94 25.80 25.45
N GLN A 281 -9.81 25.67 26.45
CA GLN A 281 -10.50 24.43 26.76
C GLN A 281 -11.96 24.52 26.31
N LEU A 282 -12.41 23.54 25.53
CA LEU A 282 -13.82 23.44 25.15
C LEU A 282 -14.65 22.94 26.34
N GLN A 283 -15.68 23.69 26.74
CA GLN A 283 -16.54 23.30 27.87
C GLN A 283 -17.59 22.23 27.49
N LYS A 284 -17.85 22.01 26.20
CA LYS A 284 -18.80 20.99 25.70
C LYS A 284 -18.08 19.67 25.43
N SER A 285 -18.62 18.56 25.93
CA SER A 285 -18.22 17.22 25.50
C SER A 285 -18.68 17.02 24.06
N CYS A 286 -17.73 16.89 23.13
CA CYS A 286 -18.05 16.42 21.78
C CYS A 286 -18.17 14.91 21.85
N GLU A 287 -19.36 14.37 21.60
CA GLU A 287 -19.53 12.95 21.31
C GLU A 287 -18.76 12.64 20.02
N GLU A 288 -18.07 11.49 19.99
CA GLU A 288 -17.29 11.03 18.85
C GLU A 288 -18.17 10.95 17.61
N LEU A 289 -18.06 11.95 16.74
CA LEU A 289 -18.55 11.85 15.37
C LEU A 289 -17.58 10.95 14.62
N ASP A 290 -18.11 9.96 13.89
CA ASP A 290 -17.37 9.14 12.91
C ASP A 290 -16.41 10.05 12.14
N LEU A 291 -15.11 9.87 12.40
CA LEU A 291 -14.06 10.75 11.92
C LEU A 291 -13.94 10.62 10.40
N ILE A 292 -14.58 11.54 9.68
CA ILE A 292 -14.34 11.74 8.26
C ILE A 292 -12.93 12.32 8.10
N GLN A 293 -11.99 11.51 7.64
CA GLN A 293 -10.63 11.94 7.35
C GLN A 293 -10.59 12.63 5.97
N ASN A 294 -10.24 13.92 5.97
CA ASN A 294 -10.12 14.71 4.73
C ASN A 294 -8.68 14.68 4.21
N ILE A 295 -8.48 14.27 2.96
CA ILE A 295 -7.18 14.30 2.27
C ILE A 295 -7.11 15.60 1.45
N PRO A 296 -6.27 16.59 1.83
CA PRO A 296 -6.17 17.85 1.09
C PRO A 296 -5.39 17.64 -0.22
N ILE A 297 -6.11 17.58 -1.34
CA ILE A 297 -5.52 17.45 -2.68
C ILE A 297 -5.70 18.78 -3.40
N LYS A 298 -4.60 19.32 -3.96
CA LYS A 298 -4.58 20.62 -4.66
C LYS A 298 -5.28 20.61 -6.02
N ASP A 299 -5.51 19.41 -6.58
CA ASP A 299 -6.08 19.20 -7.90
C ASP A 299 -7.49 18.60 -7.78
N ASP A 300 -8.35 18.93 -8.75
CA ASP A 300 -9.70 18.38 -8.83
C ASP A 300 -9.66 16.86 -9.00
N ILE A 301 -10.44 16.16 -8.18
CA ILE A 301 -10.51 14.70 -8.15
C ILE A 301 -11.65 14.24 -9.05
N HIS A 302 -11.38 13.25 -9.91
CA HIS A 302 -12.38 12.67 -10.80
C HIS A 302 -12.71 11.20 -10.44
N SER A 303 -11.74 10.44 -9.94
CA SER A 303 -11.93 9.02 -9.58
C SER A 303 -11.12 8.65 -8.34
N ALA A 304 -11.62 7.74 -7.52
CA ALA A 304 -10.88 7.16 -6.40
C ALA A 304 -11.16 5.66 -6.28
N CYS A 305 -10.16 4.87 -5.87
CA CYS A 305 -10.27 3.42 -5.71
C CYS A 305 -9.41 2.94 -4.54
N TYR A 306 -9.93 2.02 -3.73
CA TYR A 306 -9.15 1.34 -2.69
C TYR A 306 -8.31 0.22 -3.28
N VAL A 307 -7.02 0.18 -2.93
CA VAL A 307 -6.12 -0.91 -3.29
C VAL A 307 -6.28 -2.09 -2.36
N ASP A 308 -6.10 -1.82 -1.07
CA ASP A 308 -6.25 -2.78 0.00
C ASP A 308 -7.01 -2.10 1.12
N SER A 309 -8.15 -2.66 1.52
CA SER A 309 -8.78 -2.29 2.78
C SER A 309 -7.95 -2.88 3.92
N PRO A 310 -7.48 -2.09 4.92
CA PRO A 310 -7.73 -0.67 5.18
C PRO A 310 -6.43 0.15 5.19
N ASN A 311 -5.78 0.38 4.03
CA ASN A 311 -4.48 1.07 4.03
C ASN A 311 -4.19 1.96 2.81
N ARG A 312 -4.67 1.66 1.59
CA ARG A 312 -4.19 2.37 0.39
C ARG A 312 -5.32 2.82 -0.53
N ILE A 313 -5.23 4.09 -0.96
CA ILE A 313 -6.21 4.72 -1.86
C ILE A 313 -5.48 5.28 -3.08
N LEU A 314 -5.94 4.92 -4.27
CA LEU A 314 -5.57 5.55 -5.53
C LEU A 314 -6.56 6.65 -5.87
N ILE A 315 -6.04 7.80 -6.27
CA ILE A 315 -6.83 8.99 -6.61
C ILE A 315 -6.39 9.48 -7.98
N GLY A 316 -7.34 9.55 -8.92
CA GLY A 316 -7.16 10.09 -10.26
C GLY A 316 -7.66 11.53 -10.34
N THR A 317 -6.80 12.40 -10.86
CA THR A 317 -7.09 13.84 -11.00
C THR A 317 -7.61 14.20 -12.40
N VAL A 318 -8.23 15.37 -12.51
CA VAL A 318 -8.66 15.95 -13.80
C VAL A 318 -7.47 16.25 -14.72
N LYS A 319 -6.28 16.53 -14.16
CA LYS A 319 -5.05 16.83 -14.93
C LYS A 319 -4.31 15.59 -15.45
N GLY A 320 -4.82 14.38 -15.23
CA GLY A 320 -4.19 13.14 -15.70
C GLY A 320 -3.09 12.58 -14.78
N ASN A 321 -2.94 13.12 -13.58
CA ASN A 321 -2.08 12.56 -12.54
C ASN A 321 -2.85 11.54 -11.70
N ILE A 322 -2.19 10.45 -11.34
CA ILE A 322 -2.70 9.47 -10.37
C ILE A 322 -1.83 9.55 -9.13
N LYS A 323 -2.43 9.62 -7.97
CA LYS A 323 -1.73 9.67 -6.70
C LYS A 323 -2.12 8.47 -5.87
N LEU A 324 -1.14 7.86 -5.22
CA LEU A 324 -1.34 6.80 -4.24
C LEU A 324 -1.16 7.39 -2.85
N PHE A 325 -2.16 7.22 -1.99
CA PHE A 325 -2.16 7.67 -0.61
C PHE A 325 -2.25 6.50 0.36
N TYR A 326 -1.67 6.68 1.54
CA TYR A 326 -1.98 5.86 2.69
C TYR A 326 -3.19 6.44 3.43
N GLU A 327 -4.22 5.62 3.66
CA GLU A 327 -5.47 6.05 4.29
C GLU A 327 -5.24 6.66 5.67
N ARG A 328 -4.45 5.99 6.52
CA ARG A 328 -4.24 6.41 7.91
C ARG A 328 -3.38 7.66 8.05
N SER A 329 -2.32 7.79 7.27
CA SER A 329 -1.32 8.85 7.43
C SER A 329 -1.53 10.04 6.48
N VAL A 330 -2.43 9.92 5.50
CA VAL A 330 -2.67 10.95 4.47
C VAL A 330 -1.39 11.30 3.69
N THR A 331 -0.39 10.43 3.69
CA THR A 331 0.86 10.67 2.99
C THR A 331 0.76 10.22 1.53
N GLU A 332 1.18 11.09 0.62
CA GLU A 332 1.35 10.74 -0.79
C GLU A 332 2.56 9.81 -0.92
N ILE A 333 2.32 8.57 -1.35
CA ILE A 333 3.35 7.53 -1.52
C ILE A 333 3.99 7.63 -2.90
N SER A 334 3.18 7.87 -3.92
CA SER A 334 3.64 7.87 -5.31
C SER A 334 2.75 8.72 -6.19
N ASN A 335 3.37 9.31 -7.20
CA ASN A 335 2.69 10.07 -8.24
C ASN A 335 2.97 9.39 -9.60
N PHE A 336 1.91 8.96 -10.28
CA PHE A 336 1.97 8.37 -11.60
C PHE A 336 1.56 9.42 -12.63
N VAL A 337 2.50 9.75 -13.51
CA VAL A 337 2.34 10.80 -14.51
C VAL A 337 2.46 10.17 -15.88
N GLY A 338 1.46 10.38 -16.74
CA GLY A 338 1.51 9.86 -18.10
C GLY A 338 0.24 9.98 -18.92
N HIS A 339 -0.89 10.36 -18.32
CA HIS A 339 -2.10 10.72 -19.06
C HIS A 339 -2.13 12.21 -19.40
N ALA A 340 -2.69 12.53 -20.57
CA ALA A 340 -2.83 13.91 -21.04
C ALA A 340 -4.20 14.52 -20.68
N GLY A 341 -5.11 13.73 -20.10
CA GLY A 341 -6.46 14.14 -19.74
C GLY A 341 -6.99 13.46 -18.49
N ALA A 342 -8.20 13.87 -18.07
CA ALA A 342 -8.82 13.42 -16.83
C ALA A 342 -8.97 11.90 -16.75
N ILE A 343 -8.81 11.38 -15.54
CA ILE A 343 -8.85 9.95 -15.26
C ILE A 343 -10.27 9.58 -14.90
N THR A 344 -10.92 8.83 -15.79
CA THR A 344 -12.33 8.47 -15.65
C THR A 344 -12.51 7.27 -14.73
N ASN A 345 -11.57 6.34 -14.73
CA ASN A 345 -11.66 5.12 -13.93
C ASN A 345 -10.29 4.54 -13.57
N LEU A 346 -10.22 3.87 -12.42
CA LEU A 346 -9.05 3.19 -11.88
C LEU A 346 -9.47 1.77 -11.47
N ILE A 347 -8.77 0.77 -11.99
CA ILE A 347 -9.13 -0.64 -11.84
C ILE A 347 -7.91 -1.41 -11.37
N ILE A 348 -8.04 -2.21 -10.32
CA ILE A 348 -6.92 -2.88 -9.66
C ILE A 348 -6.90 -4.34 -10.08
N SER A 349 -5.69 -4.89 -10.24
CA SER A 349 -5.52 -6.30 -10.57
C SER A 349 -5.90 -7.20 -9.40
N PRO A 350 -6.35 -8.44 -9.65
CA PRO A 350 -6.62 -9.42 -8.60
C PRO A 350 -5.42 -9.65 -7.65
N ASP A 351 -4.20 -9.62 -8.20
CA ASP A 351 -2.95 -9.79 -7.45
C ASP A 351 -2.46 -8.50 -6.75
N LYS A 352 -3.14 -7.37 -6.93
CA LYS A 352 -2.84 -6.06 -6.31
C LYS A 352 -1.43 -5.52 -6.58
N ARG A 353 -0.77 -5.99 -7.64
CA ARG A 353 0.55 -5.50 -8.09
C ARG A 353 0.46 -4.56 -9.29
N TYR A 354 -0.71 -4.50 -9.92
CA TYR A 354 -0.95 -3.70 -11.11
C TYR A 354 -2.27 -2.95 -11.00
N PHE A 355 -2.37 -1.83 -11.70
CA PHE A 355 -3.65 -1.18 -11.92
C PHE A 355 -3.74 -0.65 -13.35
N LEU A 356 -4.97 -0.54 -13.84
CA LEU A 356 -5.31 0.12 -15.08
C LEU A 356 -5.90 1.48 -14.78
N SER A 357 -5.46 2.49 -15.52
CA SER A 357 -6.11 3.79 -15.56
C SER A 357 -6.70 4.04 -16.93
N ILE A 358 -7.92 4.56 -16.92
CA ILE A 358 -8.67 4.94 -18.11
C ILE A 358 -8.76 6.46 -18.12
N SER A 359 -8.43 7.08 -19.26
CA SER A 359 -8.46 8.53 -19.39
C SER A 359 -9.30 8.98 -20.58
N ILE A 360 -9.77 10.22 -20.51
CA ILE A 360 -10.41 10.94 -21.62
C ILE A 360 -9.46 11.06 -22.82
N ASP A 361 -8.13 10.93 -22.62
CA ASP A 361 -7.13 10.96 -23.70
C ASP A 361 -7.20 9.76 -24.67
N SER A 362 -8.27 8.96 -24.61
CA SER A 362 -8.54 7.73 -25.38
C SER A 362 -7.58 6.57 -25.10
N THR A 363 -6.75 6.68 -24.05
CA THR A 363 -5.78 5.65 -23.70
C THR A 363 -6.14 4.95 -22.39
N ILE A 364 -5.79 3.66 -22.33
CA ILE A 364 -5.76 2.89 -21.09
C ILE A 364 -4.30 2.58 -20.79
N LYS A 365 -3.83 2.85 -19.57
CA LYS A 365 -2.45 2.58 -19.18
C LYS A 365 -2.39 1.53 -18.09
N LEU A 366 -1.49 0.57 -18.27
CA LEU A 366 -1.12 -0.41 -17.25
C LEU A 366 0.02 0.16 -16.42
N TRP A 367 -0.15 0.16 -15.12
CA TRP A 367 0.85 0.60 -14.17
C TRP A 367 1.24 -0.56 -13.30
N LYS A 368 2.56 -0.70 -13.14
CA LYS A 368 3.11 -1.54 -12.09
C LYS A 368 3.39 -0.63 -10.92
N PHE A 369 2.82 -0.95 -9.78
CA PHE A 369 3.20 -0.33 -8.53
C PHE A 369 3.62 -1.47 -7.63
N ALA A 370 4.78 -1.31 -6.99
CA ALA A 370 5.20 -2.35 -6.09
C ALA A 370 4.13 -2.45 -4.97
N PRO A 371 3.75 -3.65 -4.51
CA PRO A 371 3.44 -3.78 -3.10
C PRO A 371 4.63 -3.18 -2.34
N ASP A 372 4.42 -2.76 -1.09
CA ASP A 372 5.46 -2.17 -0.25
C ASP A 372 6.85 -2.77 -0.51
N SER A 373 7.92 -2.06 -0.19
CA SER A 373 9.31 -2.54 -0.33
C SER A 373 9.63 -3.76 0.57
N SER A 374 8.72 -4.74 0.69
CA SER A 374 8.82 -6.15 1.03
C SER A 374 9.65 -6.97 0.03
N ARG A 375 10.69 -6.38 -0.57
CA ARG A 375 11.77 -7.21 -1.13
C ARG A 375 12.61 -7.90 -0.05
N ASN A 376 12.22 -7.77 1.22
CA ASN A 376 12.65 -8.60 2.35
C ASN A 376 11.44 -9.07 3.19
N SER A 377 10.40 -9.67 2.58
CA SER A 377 9.50 -10.54 3.35
C SER A 377 10.31 -11.75 3.83
N ARG A 378 10.69 -11.71 5.11
CA ARG A 378 11.08 -12.89 5.87
C ARG A 378 9.85 -13.80 5.97
N ASP A 379 9.79 -14.82 5.13
CA ASP A 379 8.88 -15.95 5.37
C ASP A 379 9.43 -16.77 6.54
N PHE A 380 9.01 -16.44 7.76
CA PHE A 380 9.06 -17.37 8.89
C PHE A 380 7.78 -18.21 8.88
N SER A 381 7.64 -19.10 7.90
CA SER A 381 6.71 -20.21 8.01
C SER A 381 7.40 -21.34 8.76
N ASN A 382 7.56 -21.18 10.08
CA ASN A 382 7.64 -22.30 11.02
C ASN A 382 7.45 -21.79 12.45
N GLY A 383 6.26 -22.08 12.99
CA GLY A 383 5.98 -22.25 14.41
C GLY A 383 6.25 -21.07 15.34
N PHE A 384 5.16 -20.50 15.86
CA PHE A 384 4.92 -19.98 17.21
C PHE A 384 4.20 -18.62 17.22
N GLU A 385 2.92 -18.73 17.60
CA GLU A 385 1.99 -17.79 18.25
C GLU A 385 1.90 -16.31 17.80
N LYS A 386 0.72 -16.00 17.23
CA LYS A 386 -0.05 -14.76 17.36
C LYS A 386 0.71 -13.52 17.88
N GLY A 387 1.14 -12.68 16.95
CA GLY A 387 1.46 -11.28 17.21
C GLY A 387 1.71 -10.55 15.89
N LEU A 388 0.99 -9.45 15.65
CA LEU A 388 1.24 -8.53 14.53
C LEU A 388 2.71 -8.07 14.57
N ILE A 389 3.54 -8.53 13.64
CA ILE A 389 4.85 -7.94 13.39
C ILE A 389 4.78 -7.28 12.02
N GLU A 390 4.32 -6.03 12.06
CA GLU A 390 4.32 -5.10 10.94
C GLU A 390 5.76 -4.95 10.41
N ALA A 391 5.89 -5.00 9.08
CA ALA A 391 7.14 -5.04 8.35
C ALA A 391 8.05 -3.83 8.69
N VAL A 392 9.32 -4.12 8.99
CA VAL A 392 10.35 -3.11 9.29
C VAL A 392 10.66 -2.32 8.01
N VAL A 393 10.19 -1.08 7.94
CA VAL A 393 10.58 -0.11 6.91
C VAL A 393 12.10 0.09 6.94
N SER A 394 12.75 0.10 5.77
CA SER A 394 14.19 0.35 5.66
C SER A 394 14.54 1.67 6.36
N PRO A 395 15.61 1.72 7.17
CA PRO A 395 16.11 2.95 7.81
C PRO A 395 16.25 4.13 6.85
N LYS A 396 16.51 3.87 5.57
CA LYS A 396 16.61 4.85 4.49
C LYS A 396 15.32 5.65 4.25
N ASN A 397 14.16 5.04 4.45
CA ASN A 397 12.85 5.68 4.24
C ASN A 397 12.46 6.62 5.40
N LYS A 398 13.22 6.62 6.51
CA LYS A 398 13.02 7.55 7.63
C LYS A 398 13.53 8.97 7.33
N GLN A 399 14.34 9.14 6.27
CA GLN A 399 14.91 10.42 5.85
C GLN A 399 14.10 11.03 4.68
N PRO A 400 13.13 11.92 4.95
CA PRO A 400 12.20 12.42 3.92
C PRO A 400 12.89 13.20 2.80
N HIS A 401 14.02 13.87 3.10
CA HIS A 401 14.82 14.61 2.12
C HIS A 401 15.67 13.71 1.19
N TRP A 402 15.63 12.38 1.35
CA TRP A 402 16.57 11.46 0.68
C TRP A 402 15.93 10.44 -0.27
N LEU A 403 14.64 10.56 -0.61
CA LEU A 403 13.99 9.66 -1.57
C LEU A 403 14.61 9.68 -2.99
N ASP A 404 15.49 10.64 -3.30
CA ASP A 404 15.86 11.00 -4.68
C ASP A 404 17.23 10.51 -5.18
N ILE A 405 17.97 9.66 -4.44
CA ILE A 405 19.38 9.38 -4.81
C ILE A 405 19.56 8.41 -5.98
N HIS A 406 18.51 7.73 -6.41
CA HIS A 406 18.53 6.92 -7.63
C HIS A 406 17.37 7.20 -8.59
N THR A 407 16.55 8.22 -8.33
CA THR A 407 15.46 8.61 -9.23
C THR A 407 15.70 10.01 -9.75
N ALA A 408 16.32 10.12 -10.92
CA ALA A 408 16.45 11.39 -11.63
C ALA A 408 15.08 12.08 -11.93
N ASP A 409 13.96 11.38 -11.70
CA ASP A 409 12.61 11.77 -12.14
C ASP A 409 11.64 12.10 -10.97
N ARG A 410 12.13 12.44 -9.75
CA ARG A 410 11.27 12.81 -8.59
C ARG A 410 10.15 11.80 -8.28
N GLY A 411 10.46 10.49 -8.29
CA GLY A 411 9.48 9.45 -8.00
C GLY A 411 8.27 9.37 -8.96
N GLN A 412 8.35 9.99 -10.15
CA GLN A 412 7.30 9.86 -11.16
C GLN A 412 7.35 8.47 -11.81
N ILE A 413 6.35 7.66 -11.51
CA ILE A 413 6.22 6.33 -12.11
C ILE A 413 5.64 6.51 -13.51
N LYS A 414 6.28 5.91 -14.51
CA LYS A 414 5.84 5.87 -15.92
C LYS A 414 4.99 4.63 -16.19
N PRO A 415 4.10 4.66 -17.19
CA PRO A 415 3.23 3.52 -17.49
C PRO A 415 4.04 2.35 -18.04
N SER A 416 3.71 1.14 -17.61
CA SER A 416 4.32 -0.11 -18.09
C SER A 416 3.92 -0.41 -19.54
N LYS A 417 2.63 -0.23 -19.87
CA LYS A 417 2.11 -0.38 -21.24
C LYS A 417 0.97 0.62 -21.45
N THR A 418 0.84 1.15 -22.66
CA THR A 418 -0.30 2.01 -23.06
C THR A 418 -1.10 1.29 -24.15
N PHE A 419 -2.40 1.19 -23.96
CA PHE A 419 -3.36 0.62 -24.89
C PHE A 419 -4.16 1.75 -25.55
N LYS A 420 -4.38 1.63 -26.86
CA LYS A 420 -5.16 2.56 -27.69
C LYS A 420 -6.02 1.75 -28.66
N ALA A 421 -7.18 2.27 -29.05
CA ALA A 421 -7.96 1.61 -30.10
C ALA A 421 -7.20 1.65 -31.45
N GLU A 422 -7.42 0.64 -32.30
CA GLU A 422 -6.81 0.60 -33.65
C GLU A 422 -7.32 1.74 -34.55
N ASP A 423 -8.58 2.14 -34.36
CA ASP A 423 -9.17 3.29 -35.02
C ASP A 423 -8.86 4.56 -34.22
N GLY A 424 -8.12 5.51 -34.79
CA GLY A 424 -7.72 6.75 -34.11
C GLY A 424 -8.87 7.62 -33.58
N ASP A 425 -10.09 7.43 -34.10
CA ASP A 425 -11.32 8.12 -33.69
C ASP A 425 -12.14 7.36 -32.64
N ASP A 426 -11.69 6.19 -32.18
CA ASP A 426 -12.44 5.37 -31.22
C ASP A 426 -11.78 5.42 -29.83
N ALA A 427 -12.58 5.73 -28.82
CA ALA A 427 -12.09 5.93 -27.45
C ALA A 427 -12.44 4.71 -26.59
N LEU A 428 -11.42 4.18 -25.90
CA LEU A 428 -11.63 3.12 -24.92
C LEU A 428 -12.31 3.68 -23.67
N ILE A 429 -13.38 3.03 -23.21
CA ILE A 429 -14.27 3.53 -22.14
C ILE A 429 -14.26 2.66 -20.88
N SER A 430 -13.94 1.38 -21.00
CA SER A 430 -13.91 0.45 -19.87
C SER A 430 -12.82 -0.59 -20.05
N ALA A 431 -12.34 -1.14 -18.94
CA ALA A 431 -11.33 -2.19 -18.91
C ALA A 431 -11.67 -3.21 -17.83
N ALA A 432 -11.18 -4.44 -17.97
CA ALA A 432 -11.26 -5.47 -16.95
C ALA A 432 -10.04 -6.39 -17.02
N PHE A 433 -9.48 -6.73 -15.86
CA PHE A 433 -8.47 -7.78 -15.76
C PHE A 433 -9.09 -9.16 -15.91
N HIS A 434 -8.33 -10.10 -16.46
CA HIS A 434 -8.64 -11.53 -16.35
C HIS A 434 -8.70 -11.96 -14.86
N THR A 435 -9.59 -12.88 -14.51
CA THR A 435 -9.76 -13.38 -13.13
C THR A 435 -8.48 -14.01 -12.58
N GLU A 436 -7.78 -14.75 -13.42
CA GLU A 436 -6.50 -15.41 -13.11
C GLU A 436 -5.28 -14.55 -13.48
N PHE A 437 -5.42 -13.22 -13.52
CA PHE A 437 -4.28 -12.34 -13.73
C PHE A 437 -3.38 -12.38 -12.47
N PRO A 438 -2.07 -12.69 -12.61
CA PRO A 438 -1.24 -12.57 -13.82
C PRO A 438 -0.87 -13.88 -14.52
N ASP A 439 -1.33 -15.05 -14.05
CA ASP A 439 -0.99 -16.34 -14.66
C ASP A 439 -1.47 -16.39 -16.13
N VAL A 440 -2.64 -15.80 -16.38
CA VAL A 440 -3.12 -15.47 -17.73
C VAL A 440 -3.05 -13.95 -17.91
N PHE A 441 -1.99 -13.48 -18.58
CA PHE A 441 -1.66 -12.05 -18.75
C PHE A 441 -2.56 -11.33 -19.78
N ARG A 442 -3.89 -11.38 -19.57
CA ARG A 442 -4.92 -10.85 -20.47
C ARG A 442 -5.77 -9.74 -19.84
N ILE A 443 -6.16 -8.77 -20.66
CA ILE A 443 -7.02 -7.64 -20.28
C ILE A 443 -8.09 -7.47 -21.35
N ALA A 444 -9.34 -7.25 -20.96
CA ALA A 444 -10.40 -6.84 -21.89
C ALA A 444 -10.64 -5.34 -21.81
N THR A 445 -10.86 -4.70 -22.95
CA THR A 445 -11.22 -3.28 -23.04
C THR A 445 -12.41 -3.08 -23.96
N SER A 446 -13.32 -2.18 -23.63
CA SER A 446 -14.44 -1.80 -24.50
C SER A 446 -14.26 -0.40 -25.04
N SER A 447 -14.83 -0.19 -26.21
CA SER A 447 -14.75 1.04 -26.95
C SER A 447 -16.10 1.76 -27.03
N ARG A 448 -16.06 3.08 -27.28
CA ARG A 448 -17.26 3.92 -27.43
C ARG A 448 -18.12 3.48 -28.61
N LYS A 449 -17.50 3.00 -29.70
CA LYS A 449 -18.22 2.41 -30.85
C LYS A 449 -18.72 0.98 -30.59
N GLY A 450 -18.63 0.46 -29.37
CA GLY A 450 -19.17 -0.85 -29.00
C GLY A 450 -18.32 -2.05 -29.42
N LYS A 451 -17.04 -1.82 -29.73
CA LYS A 451 -16.04 -2.87 -29.94
C LYS A 451 -15.46 -3.35 -28.62
N VAL A 452 -15.19 -4.64 -28.49
CA VAL A 452 -14.51 -5.24 -27.34
C VAL A 452 -13.22 -5.89 -27.81
N PHE A 453 -12.11 -5.45 -27.24
CA PHE A 453 -10.76 -5.94 -27.53
C PHE A 453 -10.25 -6.78 -26.35
N ILE A 454 -9.63 -7.91 -26.66
CA ILE A 454 -8.80 -8.65 -25.71
C ILE A 454 -7.34 -8.35 -26.05
N TRP A 455 -6.62 -7.90 -25.03
CA TRP A 455 -5.20 -7.63 -25.10
C TRP A 455 -4.47 -8.77 -24.42
N ASP A 456 -3.66 -9.49 -25.19
CA ASP A 456 -2.59 -10.31 -24.65
C ASP A 456 -1.36 -9.42 -24.50
N LEU A 457 -0.76 -9.36 -23.31
CA LEU A 457 0.37 -8.46 -23.07
C LEU A 457 1.62 -8.86 -23.86
N LEU A 458 1.74 -10.12 -24.28
CA LEU A 458 2.82 -10.60 -25.16
C LEU A 458 2.57 -10.26 -26.63
N ALA A 459 1.31 -10.04 -27.02
CA ALA A 459 0.96 -9.63 -28.37
C ALA A 459 1.10 -8.10 -28.54
N GLU A 460 1.58 -7.69 -29.71
CA GLU A 460 1.64 -6.27 -30.09
C GLU A 460 0.28 -5.71 -30.53
N LYS A 461 -0.62 -6.59 -31.01
CA LYS A 461 -1.95 -6.20 -31.50
C LYS A 461 -3.07 -6.79 -30.64
N PRO A 462 -4.18 -6.04 -30.44
CA PRO A 462 -5.35 -6.57 -29.77
C PRO A 462 -6.03 -7.64 -30.63
N VAL A 463 -6.63 -8.62 -29.97
CA VAL A 463 -7.57 -9.55 -30.62
C VAL A 463 -8.97 -8.96 -30.47
N LEU A 464 -9.60 -8.58 -31.59
CA LEU A 464 -11.00 -8.14 -31.59
C LEU A 464 -11.91 -9.34 -31.31
N LEU A 465 -12.66 -9.30 -30.22
CA LEU A 465 -13.57 -10.39 -29.83
C LEU A 465 -14.98 -10.16 -30.38
N TYR A 466 -15.49 -8.93 -30.29
CA TYR A 466 -16.89 -8.63 -30.55
C TYR A 466 -17.11 -7.16 -30.96
N SER A 467 -18.10 -6.91 -31.82
CA SER A 467 -18.58 -5.57 -32.17
C SER A 467 -20.10 -5.54 -32.08
N THR A 468 -20.66 -4.56 -31.37
CA THR A 468 -22.10 -4.30 -31.44
C THR A 468 -22.48 -3.78 -32.84
N ALA A 469 -23.77 -3.89 -33.19
CA ALA A 469 -24.39 -3.54 -34.48
C ALA A 469 -23.84 -2.25 -35.14
N PRO A 470 -23.98 -2.04 -36.47
CA PRO A 470 -23.31 -0.97 -37.23
C PRO A 470 -23.54 0.48 -36.76
N ARG A 471 -24.44 0.72 -35.80
CA ARG A 471 -24.67 2.01 -35.15
C ARG A 471 -23.89 2.24 -33.85
N GLY A 472 -23.04 1.30 -33.42
CA GLY A 472 -22.08 1.47 -32.33
C GLY A 472 -22.71 1.85 -30.98
N ILE A 473 -23.25 0.85 -30.26
CA ILE A 473 -23.76 1.06 -28.90
C ILE A 473 -22.58 0.95 -27.94
N PRO A 474 -22.28 1.97 -27.12
CA PRO A 474 -21.16 1.94 -26.17
C PRO A 474 -21.38 0.87 -25.10
N VAL A 475 -20.32 0.18 -24.71
CA VAL A 475 -20.33 -0.82 -23.64
C VAL A 475 -19.71 -0.20 -22.36
N PRO A 476 -20.51 0.36 -21.45
CA PRO A 476 -20.03 1.22 -20.37
C PRO A 476 -19.30 0.47 -19.25
N SER A 477 -19.55 -0.83 -19.09
CA SER A 477 -18.86 -1.65 -18.09
C SER A 477 -18.66 -3.07 -18.60
N LEU A 478 -17.44 -3.57 -18.37
CA LEU A 478 -17.00 -4.92 -18.69
C LEU A 478 -16.75 -5.69 -17.39
N LEU A 479 -17.12 -6.97 -17.40
CA LEU A 479 -16.68 -7.95 -16.42
C LEU A 479 -16.09 -9.12 -17.23
N TYR A 480 -14.88 -9.54 -16.89
CA TYR A 480 -14.22 -10.65 -17.56
C TYR A 480 -14.26 -11.87 -16.63
N SER A 481 -14.98 -12.93 -17.03
CA SER A 481 -15.01 -14.20 -16.31
C SER A 481 -14.98 -15.35 -17.32
N ASN A 482 -14.20 -16.39 -17.02
CA ASN A 482 -14.26 -17.65 -17.75
C ASN A 482 -15.48 -18.43 -17.27
N VAL A 483 -16.64 -18.15 -17.84
CA VAL A 483 -17.79 -19.05 -17.77
C VAL A 483 -17.84 -19.76 -19.12
N GLU A 484 -17.39 -21.01 -19.17
CA GLU A 484 -17.74 -21.89 -20.28
C GLU A 484 -19.24 -22.19 -20.17
N GLY A 485 -20.02 -21.75 -21.16
CA GLY A 485 -21.48 -21.97 -21.23
C GLY A 485 -22.28 -20.71 -21.59
N PRO A 486 -23.55 -20.85 -22.04
CA PRO A 486 -24.36 -19.76 -22.60
C PRO A 486 -24.95 -18.85 -21.50
N VAL A 487 -24.10 -18.16 -20.74
CA VAL A 487 -24.52 -17.10 -19.81
C VAL A 487 -23.85 -15.80 -20.24
N ARG A 488 -24.61 -14.94 -20.94
CA ARG A 488 -24.05 -13.79 -21.66
C ARG A 488 -23.75 -12.55 -20.80
N ALA A 489 -24.16 -12.50 -19.52
CA ALA A 489 -23.60 -11.59 -18.51
C ALA A 489 -24.22 -11.83 -17.11
N ALA A 490 -23.38 -12.10 -16.11
CA ALA A 490 -23.72 -11.89 -14.70
C ALA A 490 -22.97 -10.65 -14.20
N ARG A 491 -23.65 -9.70 -13.57
CA ARG A 491 -23.05 -8.49 -13.00
C ARG A 491 -23.18 -8.52 -11.49
N THR A 492 -22.07 -8.58 -10.79
CA THR A 492 -22.00 -8.34 -9.34
C THR A 492 -21.68 -6.88 -9.11
N ALA A 493 -22.55 -6.18 -8.37
CA ALA A 493 -22.35 -4.77 -8.02
C ALA A 493 -22.06 -4.66 -6.52
N PHE A 494 -20.95 -4.01 -6.17
CA PHE A 494 -20.60 -3.71 -4.78
C PHE A 494 -21.20 -2.34 -4.42
N ILE A 495 -22.19 -2.34 -3.52
CA ILE A 495 -22.74 -1.10 -2.95
C ILE A 495 -22.68 -1.28 -1.43
N ARG A 496 -21.81 -0.50 -0.78
CA ARG A 496 -21.67 -0.30 0.69
C ARG A 496 -22.13 -1.49 1.54
N ASP A 497 -21.18 -2.34 1.93
CA ASP A 497 -21.31 -3.48 2.86
C ASP A 497 -22.22 -4.64 2.44
N TYR A 498 -22.82 -4.61 1.24
CA TYR A 498 -23.59 -5.73 0.69
C TYR A 498 -23.13 -6.10 -0.72
N VAL A 499 -22.99 -7.40 -0.96
CA VAL A 499 -22.75 -7.97 -2.30
C VAL A 499 -24.11 -8.20 -2.95
N ILE A 500 -24.35 -7.53 -4.09
CA ILE A 500 -25.59 -7.69 -4.87
C ILE A 500 -25.29 -8.45 -6.16
N HIS A 501 -26.05 -9.52 -6.41
CA HIS A 501 -25.93 -10.33 -7.62
C HIS A 501 -27.04 -9.96 -8.61
N VAL A 502 -26.67 -9.52 -9.82
CA VAL A 502 -27.61 -9.23 -10.90
C VAL A 502 -27.39 -10.22 -12.05
N ILE A 503 -28.41 -11.04 -12.32
CA ILE A 503 -28.41 -12.02 -13.41
C ILE A 503 -29.30 -11.46 -14.52
N GLN A 504 -28.69 -11.10 -15.66
CA GLN A 504 -29.43 -10.60 -16.82
C GLN A 504 -29.66 -11.72 -17.83
N ILE A 505 -30.92 -11.98 -18.16
CA ILE A 505 -31.34 -13.10 -19.01
C ILE A 505 -31.99 -12.58 -20.30
N TYR A 506 -31.66 -13.23 -21.41
CA TYR A 506 -32.40 -13.10 -22.66
C TYR A 506 -32.82 -14.50 -23.08
N MET A 507 -34.11 -14.81 -22.93
CA MET A 507 -34.64 -16.09 -23.37
C MET A 507 -34.72 -16.14 -24.90
N PRO A 508 -34.43 -17.29 -25.51
CA PRO A 508 -34.59 -17.49 -26.95
C PRO A 508 -36.01 -17.16 -27.44
N THR A 509 -36.13 -16.87 -28.73
CA THR A 509 -37.43 -16.63 -29.40
C THR A 509 -38.26 -17.92 -29.46
N THR A 510 -39.54 -17.79 -29.82
CA THR A 510 -40.53 -18.88 -29.74
C THR A 510 -40.15 -20.12 -30.55
N ASP A 511 -39.29 -19.98 -31.55
CA ASP A 511 -38.84 -21.05 -32.47
C ASP A 511 -37.65 -21.87 -31.95
N ALA A 512 -37.10 -21.56 -30.78
CA ALA A 512 -35.96 -22.28 -30.22
C ALA A 512 -36.35 -23.65 -29.63
N PRO A 513 -35.49 -24.68 -29.77
CA PRO A 513 -35.75 -26.00 -29.21
C PRO A 513 -35.80 -25.95 -27.68
N ASP A 514 -36.60 -26.83 -27.09
CA ASP A 514 -36.80 -26.87 -25.64
C ASP A 514 -35.55 -27.28 -24.86
N GLU A 515 -34.64 -28.04 -25.48
CA GLU A 515 -33.34 -28.43 -24.90
C GLU A 515 -32.47 -27.22 -24.54
N ASP A 516 -32.37 -26.23 -25.43
CA ASP A 516 -31.62 -24.99 -25.21
C ASP A 516 -32.17 -24.19 -24.02
N ILE A 517 -33.48 -24.29 -23.78
CA ILE A 517 -34.18 -23.53 -22.75
C ILE A 517 -34.00 -24.20 -21.40
N ASP A 518 -34.09 -25.53 -21.38
CA ASP A 518 -33.82 -26.31 -20.18
C ASP A 518 -32.34 -26.17 -19.77
N GLU A 519 -31.41 -26.06 -20.73
CA GLU A 519 -30.00 -25.75 -20.45
C GLU A 519 -29.84 -24.36 -19.78
N ILE A 520 -30.56 -23.34 -20.26
CA ILE A 520 -30.53 -21.99 -19.65
C ILE A 520 -31.07 -22.04 -18.22
N TYR A 521 -32.17 -22.75 -17.95
CA TYR A 521 -32.69 -22.89 -16.59
C TYR A 521 -31.70 -23.61 -15.66
N ASN A 522 -31.10 -24.71 -16.11
CA ASN A 522 -30.07 -25.44 -15.36
C ASN A 522 -28.86 -24.54 -15.03
N ASN A 523 -28.44 -23.69 -15.97
CA ASN A 523 -27.34 -22.76 -15.76
C ASN A 523 -27.68 -21.69 -14.72
N ILE A 524 -28.91 -21.17 -14.71
CA ILE A 524 -29.35 -20.21 -13.71
C ILE A 524 -29.37 -20.85 -12.32
N GLU A 525 -29.88 -22.08 -12.19
CA GLU A 525 -29.86 -22.80 -10.91
C GLU A 525 -28.45 -23.03 -10.38
N ASN A 526 -27.50 -23.38 -11.26
CA ASN A 526 -26.10 -23.56 -10.88
C ASN A 526 -25.47 -22.26 -10.37
N ILE A 527 -25.88 -21.10 -10.89
CA ILE A 527 -25.44 -19.79 -10.40
C ILE A 527 -26.09 -19.49 -9.05
N LEU A 528 -27.40 -19.71 -8.90
CA LEU A 528 -28.11 -19.48 -7.65
C LEU A 528 -27.56 -20.33 -6.49
N LYS A 529 -27.15 -21.59 -6.76
CA LYS A 529 -26.51 -22.47 -5.77
C LYS A 529 -25.15 -21.96 -5.27
N LYS A 530 -24.44 -21.16 -6.07
CA LYS A 530 -23.13 -20.60 -5.70
C LYS A 530 -23.25 -19.30 -4.89
N ILE A 531 -24.43 -18.68 -4.86
CA ILE A 531 -24.64 -17.42 -4.15
C ILE A 531 -25.02 -17.72 -2.68
N PRO A 532 -24.36 -17.09 -1.69
CA PRO A 532 -24.75 -17.20 -0.29
C PRO A 532 -26.20 -16.76 -0.05
N GLN A 533 -26.99 -17.56 0.68
CA GLN A 533 -28.43 -17.29 0.93
C GLN A 533 -28.74 -15.93 1.60
N LYS A 534 -27.75 -15.28 2.21
CA LYS A 534 -27.92 -13.96 2.86
C LYS A 534 -27.68 -12.78 1.92
N GLU A 535 -27.22 -13.03 0.69
CA GLU A 535 -26.90 -12.00 -0.28
C GLU A 535 -28.08 -11.78 -1.25
N PRO A 536 -28.47 -10.52 -1.53
CA PRO A 536 -29.58 -10.23 -2.42
C PRO A 536 -29.28 -10.58 -3.89
N VAL A 537 -30.24 -11.23 -4.55
CA VAL A 537 -30.17 -11.63 -5.97
C VAL A 537 -31.30 -11.00 -6.77
N TYR A 538 -30.96 -10.37 -7.90
CA TYR A 538 -31.89 -9.79 -8.85
C TYR A 538 -31.78 -10.51 -10.19
N ILE A 539 -32.85 -11.17 -10.62
CA ILE A 539 -32.95 -11.75 -11.95
C ILE A 539 -33.77 -10.80 -12.83
N ILE A 540 -33.14 -10.26 -13.87
CA ILE A 540 -33.73 -9.27 -14.78
C ILE A 540 -33.60 -9.75 -16.21
N GLY A 541 -34.50 -9.33 -17.10
CA GLY A 541 -34.40 -9.72 -18.51
C GLY A 541 -35.73 -9.95 -19.19
N ASP A 542 -35.65 -10.39 -20.44
CA ASP A 542 -36.81 -10.77 -21.23
C ASP A 542 -36.96 -12.30 -21.24
N PHE A 543 -38.01 -12.77 -20.60
CA PHE A 543 -38.32 -14.19 -20.47
C PHE A 543 -39.26 -14.72 -21.56
N ASN A 544 -39.85 -13.84 -22.39
CA ASN A 544 -40.90 -14.22 -23.36
C ASN A 544 -42.06 -15.05 -22.74
N ALA A 545 -42.25 -14.97 -21.42
CA ALA A 545 -43.22 -15.74 -20.66
C ALA A 545 -44.43 -14.89 -20.27
N LYS A 546 -45.63 -15.45 -20.41
CA LYS A 546 -46.90 -14.87 -19.95
C LYS A 546 -47.46 -15.79 -18.88
N VAL A 547 -47.60 -15.28 -17.66
CA VAL A 547 -48.04 -16.07 -16.50
C VAL A 547 -49.56 -16.00 -16.29
N GLY A 548 -50.21 -14.95 -16.81
CA GLY A 548 -51.65 -14.72 -16.73
C GLY A 548 -52.16 -14.39 -15.33
N LYS A 549 -53.47 -14.22 -15.18
CA LYS A 549 -54.12 -14.02 -13.87
C LYS A 549 -54.22 -15.35 -13.12
N THR A 550 -53.82 -15.35 -11.85
CA THR A 550 -53.74 -16.57 -11.02
C THR A 550 -54.65 -16.53 -9.81
N ASP A 551 -55.71 -15.71 -9.85
CA ASP A 551 -56.63 -15.49 -8.71
C ASP A 551 -57.33 -16.78 -8.22
N ASN A 552 -57.40 -17.82 -9.06
CA ASN A 552 -58.04 -19.10 -8.77
C ASN A 552 -57.04 -20.21 -8.38
N GLU A 553 -55.74 -19.93 -8.27
CA GLU A 553 -54.69 -20.91 -7.98
C GLU A 553 -54.01 -20.62 -6.63
N PRO A 554 -54.53 -21.18 -5.52
CA PRO A 554 -54.05 -20.85 -4.18
C PRO A 554 -52.60 -21.32 -3.91
N HIS A 555 -52.09 -22.29 -4.68
CA HIS A 555 -50.71 -22.78 -4.57
C HIS A 555 -49.66 -21.80 -5.11
N LEU A 556 -50.05 -20.80 -5.90
CA LEU A 556 -49.15 -19.76 -6.44
C LEU A 556 -49.17 -18.47 -5.61
N ARG A 557 -49.89 -18.47 -4.48
CA ARG A 557 -50.07 -17.30 -3.61
C ARG A 557 -48.75 -16.99 -2.90
N GLY A 558 -48.13 -15.87 -3.28
CA GLY A 558 -46.81 -15.43 -2.78
C GLY A 558 -45.72 -15.45 -3.86
N ILE A 559 -45.92 -16.21 -4.93
CA ILE A 559 -45.02 -16.34 -6.09
C ILE A 559 -45.46 -15.40 -7.21
N VAL A 560 -46.78 -15.34 -7.45
CA VAL A 560 -47.43 -14.49 -8.44
C VAL A 560 -48.50 -13.64 -7.74
N GLY A 561 -48.55 -12.35 -8.06
CA GLY A 561 -49.56 -11.43 -7.55
C GLY A 561 -50.86 -11.44 -8.35
N SER A 562 -51.89 -10.78 -7.81
CA SER A 562 -53.26 -10.75 -8.36
C SER A 562 -53.44 -9.97 -9.67
N PHE A 563 -52.38 -9.39 -10.24
CA PHE A 563 -52.45 -8.49 -11.40
C PHE A 563 -51.69 -8.99 -12.64
N GLY A 564 -51.53 -10.31 -12.79
CA GLY A 564 -50.93 -10.89 -14.00
C GLY A 564 -51.68 -10.52 -15.29
N LEU A 565 -50.93 -10.22 -16.36
CA LEU A 565 -51.46 -9.80 -17.66
C LEU A 565 -51.44 -10.94 -18.69
N GLY A 566 -52.50 -11.04 -19.51
CA GLY A 566 -52.61 -11.98 -20.62
C GLY A 566 -53.10 -13.39 -20.23
N ILE A 567 -53.12 -14.30 -21.21
CA ILE A 567 -53.38 -15.73 -21.02
C ILE A 567 -52.03 -16.43 -20.83
N ARG A 568 -51.96 -17.41 -19.91
CA ARG A 568 -50.74 -18.17 -19.63
C ARG A 568 -50.26 -18.87 -20.90
N ASN A 569 -48.97 -18.74 -21.24
CA ASN A 569 -48.35 -19.46 -22.36
C ASN A 569 -47.46 -20.61 -21.84
N ASN A 570 -47.05 -21.53 -22.73
CA ASN A 570 -46.22 -22.69 -22.37
C ASN A 570 -44.91 -22.29 -21.63
N ARG A 571 -44.33 -21.13 -21.96
CA ARG A 571 -43.15 -20.58 -21.27
C ARG A 571 -43.48 -20.12 -19.85
N GLY A 572 -44.66 -19.54 -19.64
CA GLY A 572 -45.20 -19.20 -18.33
C GLY A 572 -45.46 -20.44 -17.46
N GLU A 573 -45.92 -21.55 -18.04
CA GLU A 573 -46.05 -22.82 -17.32
C GLU A 573 -44.71 -23.38 -16.85
N ARG A 574 -43.65 -23.27 -17.66
CA ARG A 574 -42.29 -23.70 -17.24
C ARG A 574 -41.64 -22.77 -16.22
N LEU A 575 -41.95 -21.47 -16.27
CA LEU A 575 -41.37 -20.48 -15.35
C LEU A 575 -41.90 -20.65 -13.91
N LEU A 576 -43.14 -21.09 -13.73
CA LEU A 576 -43.78 -21.17 -12.42
C LEU A 576 -43.10 -22.16 -11.45
N PRO A 577 -42.81 -23.41 -11.84
CA PRO A 577 -42.04 -24.35 -11.00
C PRO A 577 -40.66 -23.78 -10.64
N PHE A 578 -39.93 -23.24 -11.62
CA PHE A 578 -38.60 -22.66 -11.40
C PHE A 578 -38.60 -21.53 -10.35
N VAL A 579 -39.58 -20.62 -10.42
CA VAL A 579 -39.71 -19.52 -9.46
C VAL A 579 -40.12 -20.06 -8.07
N SER A 580 -40.98 -21.08 -8.02
CA SER A 580 -41.39 -21.73 -6.78
C SER A 580 -40.24 -22.43 -6.07
N GLU A 581 -39.41 -23.18 -6.80
CA GLU A 581 -38.30 -23.97 -6.24
C GLU A 581 -37.17 -23.10 -5.72
N ASN A 582 -36.99 -21.91 -6.30
CA ASN A 582 -35.94 -20.96 -5.93
C ASN A 582 -36.43 -19.85 -4.96
N ASN A 583 -37.63 -19.95 -4.39
CA ASN A 583 -38.24 -18.95 -3.49
C ASN A 583 -38.27 -17.52 -4.07
N LEU A 584 -38.52 -17.39 -5.38
CA LEU A 584 -38.57 -16.11 -6.08
C LEU A 584 -40.01 -15.58 -6.19
N VAL A 585 -40.16 -14.29 -6.49
CA VAL A 585 -41.47 -13.65 -6.68
C VAL A 585 -41.48 -12.82 -7.95
N ILE A 586 -42.53 -12.97 -8.77
CA ILE A 586 -42.70 -12.20 -10.02
C ILE A 586 -43.32 -10.84 -9.69
N THR A 587 -42.47 -9.88 -9.35
CA THR A 587 -42.85 -8.56 -8.81
C THR A 587 -43.82 -7.77 -9.70
N ASN A 588 -43.71 -7.86 -11.02
CA ASN A 588 -44.61 -7.18 -11.96
C ASN A 588 -46.08 -7.62 -11.89
N THR A 589 -46.36 -8.76 -11.25
CA THR A 589 -47.73 -9.28 -11.07
C THR A 589 -48.37 -8.82 -9.75
N LEU A 590 -47.59 -8.22 -8.83
CA LEU A 590 -48.07 -7.71 -7.53
C LEU A 590 -48.79 -6.36 -7.64
N TYR A 591 -48.60 -5.62 -8.72
CA TYR A 591 -49.11 -4.25 -8.87
C TYR A 591 -49.98 -4.11 -10.13
N LYS A 592 -51.04 -3.32 -10.02
CA LYS A 592 -51.92 -2.98 -11.15
C LYS A 592 -51.16 -2.09 -12.13
N THR A 593 -50.72 -2.65 -13.24
CA THR A 593 -50.06 -1.89 -14.32
C THR A 593 -51.11 -1.20 -15.20
N PRO A 594 -50.88 0.05 -15.65
CA PRO A 594 -51.74 0.71 -16.63
C PRO A 594 -51.69 -0.07 -17.96
N PRO A 595 -52.77 -0.11 -18.75
CA PRO A 595 -52.78 -0.83 -20.02
C PRO A 595 -51.67 -0.27 -20.92
N LYS A 596 -50.72 -1.13 -21.31
CA LYS A 596 -49.75 -0.79 -22.36
C LYS A 596 -50.56 -0.41 -23.59
N LYS A 597 -50.51 0.87 -24.01
CA LYS A 597 -50.98 1.26 -25.35
C LYS A 597 -50.25 0.35 -26.33
N ALA A 598 -51.00 -0.52 -27.01
CA ALA A 598 -50.49 -1.17 -28.19
C ALA A 598 -50.08 -0.05 -29.16
N LEU A 599 -48.80 -0.02 -29.54
CA LEU A 599 -48.42 0.59 -30.80
C LEU A 599 -49.09 -0.28 -31.86
N ASN A 600 -50.29 0.14 -32.29
CA ASN A 600 -50.85 -0.32 -33.56
C ASN A 600 -49.85 0.10 -34.63
N MET A 601 -49.09 -0.86 -35.14
CA MET A 601 -48.60 -0.75 -36.51
C MET A 601 -49.74 -1.26 -37.39
N ASP A 602 -50.44 -0.32 -38.02
CA ASP A 602 -51.17 -0.60 -39.26
C ASP A 602 -50.17 -0.69 -40.43
#